data_AF-A0A7J9FTG0-F1
#
_entry.id   AF-A0A7J9FTG0-F1
#
_cell.length_a   1.000
_cell.length_b   1.000
_cell.length_c   1.000
_cell.angle_alpha   90.00
_cell.angle_beta   90.00
_cell.angle_gamma   90.00
#
_symmetry.space_group_name_H-M   'P 1'
#
loop_
_entity.id
_entity.type
_entity.pdbx_description
1 polymer ?
#
loop_
_entity_poly.entity_id
_entity_poly.type
_entity_poly.pdbx_seq_one_letter_code
_entity_poly.pdbx_strand_id
1 'polypeptide(L)'
;MEDGFPASKIFDQGYSLIYDDVIFLPHYIDFPTDAVSLSSCLSRNVSLSIPCVASPMDTVSEAHMAASMAALGGIAIVHCNCTSSQQASIIRSAKSLRVPVTESVGADGEWMVGAAIGTRESDRERLEHLVKAGANVVVLDSSRAQNLIQAGVDGLRVGMRSGSICTTQEVCAVGRGQPFTRCHGVPVIADGGISNSGHIVKALVLGATTVMMGSFLAGSTEAP
;
A
#
# COMPACT_ATOMS: atom_id res chain seq x y z
N MET A 1 34.68 15.58 9.31
CA MET A 1 33.59 16.15 8.50
C MET A 1 32.51 15.09 8.53
N GLU A 2 31.36 15.36 9.14
CA GLU A 2 30.23 14.43 9.03
C GLU A 2 29.74 14.48 7.58
N ASP A 3 29.64 13.31 6.95
CA ASP A 3 29.12 13.19 5.58
C ASP A 3 27.59 13.08 5.64
N GLY A 4 26.90 13.82 4.76
CA GLY A 4 25.44 13.84 4.66
C GLY A 4 24.68 14.72 5.66
N PHE A 5 23.35 14.59 5.62
CA PHE A 5 22.42 15.35 6.47
C PHE A 5 21.36 14.41 7.08
N PRO A 6 20.94 14.61 8.35
CA PRO A 6 19.83 13.86 8.92
C PRO A 6 18.51 14.23 8.25
N ALA A 7 17.55 13.29 8.28
CA ALA A 7 16.22 13.47 7.69
C ALA A 7 15.52 14.75 8.18
N SER A 8 15.56 15.04 9.49
CA SER A 8 14.96 16.26 10.06
C SER A 8 15.51 17.52 9.40
N LYS A 9 16.82 17.61 9.20
CA LYS A 9 17.47 18.77 8.57
C LYS A 9 17.07 18.93 7.10
N ILE A 10 16.74 17.84 6.39
CA ILE A 10 16.29 17.89 4.99
C ILE A 10 14.80 18.25 4.93
N PHE A 11 13.94 17.58 5.71
CA PHE A 11 12.48 17.69 5.60
C PHE A 11 11.87 18.86 6.38
N ASP A 12 12.57 19.46 7.36
CA ASP A 12 12.08 20.62 8.12
C ASP A 12 12.29 21.96 7.39
N GLN A 13 12.89 21.95 6.19
CA GLN A 13 13.20 23.17 5.43
C GLN A 13 11.99 23.84 4.77
N GLY A 14 10.81 23.20 4.80
CA GLY A 14 9.57 23.75 4.25
C GLY A 14 9.38 23.55 2.73
N TYR A 15 10.28 22.83 2.07
CA TYR A 15 10.12 22.37 0.69
C TYR A 15 9.53 20.96 0.64
N SER A 16 8.80 20.65 -0.43
CA SER A 16 8.39 19.27 -0.75
C SER A 16 9.49 18.61 -1.58
N LEU A 17 9.80 17.37 -1.26
CA LEU A 17 10.79 16.57 -2.01
C LEU A 17 10.11 15.35 -2.62
N ILE A 18 10.57 14.98 -3.80
CA ILE A 18 10.19 13.75 -4.49
C ILE A 18 11.27 12.68 -4.29
N TYR A 19 10.98 11.43 -4.66
CA TYR A 19 11.94 10.34 -4.47
C TYR A 19 13.27 10.60 -5.17
N ASP A 20 13.26 11.23 -6.34
CA ASP A 20 14.46 11.52 -7.12
C ASP A 20 15.34 12.64 -6.54
N ASP A 21 14.81 13.48 -5.64
CA ASP A 21 15.57 14.58 -5.03
C ASP A 21 16.53 14.12 -3.92
N VAL A 22 16.37 12.88 -3.44
CA VAL A 22 17.13 12.36 -2.30
C VAL A 22 17.84 11.06 -2.64
N ILE A 23 19.03 10.90 -2.07
CA ILE A 23 19.79 9.64 -2.04
C ILE A 23 20.15 9.33 -0.60
N PHE A 24 20.31 8.05 -0.30
CA PHE A 24 20.76 7.59 1.01
C PHE A 24 22.23 7.23 0.95
N LEU A 25 22.99 7.68 1.94
CA LEU A 25 24.38 7.29 2.09
C LEU A 25 24.44 5.82 2.47
N PRO A 26 25.34 5.03 1.85
CA PRO A 26 25.56 3.66 2.26
C PRO A 26 26.14 3.63 3.68
N HIS A 27 25.93 2.50 4.36
CA HIS A 27 26.54 2.23 5.65
C HIS A 27 27.26 0.88 5.61
N TYR A 28 28.01 0.58 6.66
CA TYR A 28 28.67 -0.71 6.84
C TYR A 28 27.66 -1.87 6.84
N ILE A 29 28.04 -2.98 6.19
CA ILE A 29 27.24 -4.22 6.06
C ILE A 29 28.13 -5.39 6.48
N ASP A 30 27.64 -6.21 7.40
CA ASP A 30 28.30 -7.43 7.90
C ASP A 30 27.45 -8.70 7.76
N PHE A 31 26.37 -8.62 6.98
CA PHE A 31 25.44 -9.72 6.70
C PHE A 31 25.17 -9.86 5.19
N PRO A 32 24.77 -11.05 4.72
CA PRO A 32 24.42 -11.26 3.31
C PRO A 32 23.01 -10.75 2.99
N THR A 33 22.73 -10.54 1.70
CA THR A 33 21.46 -9.94 1.25
C THR A 33 20.22 -10.79 1.53
N ASP A 34 20.36 -12.12 1.55
CA ASP A 34 19.29 -13.07 1.84
C ASP A 34 18.89 -13.14 3.32
N ALA A 35 19.75 -12.62 4.22
CA ALA A 35 19.43 -12.47 5.63
C ALA A 35 18.50 -11.26 5.91
N VAL A 36 18.23 -10.41 4.92
CA VAL A 36 17.37 -9.23 5.08
C VAL A 36 15.90 -9.65 5.08
N SER A 37 15.22 -9.42 6.20
CA SER A 37 13.77 -9.64 6.31
C SER A 37 12.99 -8.49 5.68
N LEU A 38 12.07 -8.81 4.77
CA LEU A 38 11.15 -7.86 4.14
C LEU A 38 9.78 -7.80 4.83
N SER A 39 9.57 -8.62 5.87
CA SER A 39 8.29 -8.68 6.56
C SER A 39 7.91 -7.33 7.17
N SER A 40 6.66 -6.94 6.98
CA SER A 40 6.16 -5.63 7.40
C SER A 40 4.69 -5.66 7.78
N CYS A 41 4.17 -4.53 8.25
CA CYS A 41 2.77 -4.41 8.67
C CYS A 41 2.02 -3.48 7.73
N LEU A 42 0.93 -3.97 7.13
CA LEU A 42 -0.02 -3.15 6.38
C LEU A 42 -0.91 -2.33 7.33
N SER A 43 -1.32 -2.95 8.43
CA SER A 43 -2.14 -2.34 9.49
C SER A 43 -1.70 -2.92 10.84
N ARG A 44 -2.26 -2.41 11.95
CA ARG A 44 -1.98 -2.91 13.31
C ARG A 44 -2.16 -4.43 13.44
N ASN A 45 -3.10 -4.99 12.68
CA ASN A 45 -3.52 -6.39 12.80
C ASN A 45 -3.17 -7.22 11.57
N VAL A 46 -2.51 -6.63 10.56
CA VAL A 46 -2.22 -7.30 9.29
C VAL A 46 -0.74 -7.17 8.97
N SER A 47 -0.05 -8.31 8.96
CA SER A 47 1.35 -8.43 8.56
C SER A 47 1.46 -9.06 7.17
N LEU A 48 2.51 -8.70 6.44
CA LEU A 48 2.83 -9.20 5.10
C LEU A 48 4.27 -9.70 5.09
N SER A 49 4.56 -10.72 4.26
CA SER A 49 5.93 -11.21 4.06
C SER A 49 6.78 -10.23 3.24
N ILE A 50 6.15 -9.46 2.35
CA ILE A 50 6.78 -8.37 1.59
C ILE A 50 5.97 -7.07 1.72
N PRO A 51 6.61 -5.89 1.66
CA PRO A 51 5.95 -4.62 1.92
C PRO A 51 5.22 -4.08 0.68
N CYS A 52 4.60 -4.94 -0.12
CA CYS A 52 4.07 -4.62 -1.44
C CYS A 52 2.55 -4.76 -1.49
N VAL A 53 1.88 -3.69 -1.93
CA VAL A 53 0.43 -3.60 -2.05
C VAL A 53 0.05 -3.19 -3.47
N ALA A 54 -0.88 -3.90 -4.11
CA ALA A 54 -1.41 -3.47 -5.41
C ALA A 54 -2.55 -2.44 -5.23
N SER A 55 -2.48 -1.32 -5.97
CA SER A 55 -3.43 -0.21 -5.86
C SER A 55 -4.84 -0.59 -6.29
N PRO A 56 -5.89 0.01 -5.69
CA PRO A 56 -7.28 -0.22 -6.06
C PRO A 56 -7.70 0.50 -7.34
N MET A 57 -7.12 0.07 -8.45
CA MET A 57 -7.42 0.55 -9.80
C MET A 57 -8.03 -0.59 -10.63
N ASP A 58 -9.02 -0.27 -11.46
CA ASP A 58 -9.63 -1.22 -12.40
C ASP A 58 -8.64 -1.76 -13.44
N THR A 59 -7.58 -1.00 -13.75
CA THR A 59 -6.49 -1.43 -14.63
C THR A 59 -5.37 -2.22 -13.92
N VAL A 60 -5.54 -2.55 -12.64
CA VAL A 60 -4.48 -3.20 -11.84
C VAL A 60 -5.04 -4.37 -11.02
N SER A 61 -6.05 -4.14 -10.19
CA SER A 61 -6.39 -5.05 -9.08
C SER A 61 -7.77 -5.68 -9.23
N GLU A 62 -7.83 -6.82 -9.91
CA GLU A 62 -8.94 -7.78 -9.85
C GLU A 62 -8.45 -9.16 -9.34
N ALA A 63 -9.17 -10.24 -9.67
CA ALA A 63 -9.02 -11.54 -9.02
C ALA A 63 -7.62 -12.17 -9.18
N HIS A 64 -7.08 -12.13 -10.40
CA HIS A 64 -5.77 -12.72 -10.71
C HIS A 64 -4.62 -11.96 -10.05
N MET A 65 -4.62 -10.62 -10.13
CA MET A 65 -3.68 -9.77 -9.39
C MET A 65 -3.76 -10.04 -7.88
N ALA A 66 -4.96 -10.13 -7.33
CA ALA A 66 -5.15 -10.38 -5.90
C ALA A 66 -4.59 -11.72 -5.43
N ALA A 67 -4.88 -12.80 -6.16
CA ALA A 67 -4.33 -14.12 -5.84
C ALA A 67 -2.81 -14.16 -5.99
N SER A 68 -2.27 -13.52 -7.02
CA SER A 68 -0.82 -13.52 -7.30
C SER A 68 -0.04 -12.69 -6.29
N MET A 69 -0.55 -11.51 -5.91
CA MET A 69 0.04 -10.70 -4.84
C MET A 69 0.02 -11.43 -3.50
N ALA A 70 -1.08 -12.11 -3.18
CA ALA A 70 -1.16 -12.90 -1.95
C ALA A 70 -0.18 -14.09 -1.95
N ALA A 71 -0.02 -14.77 -3.09
CA ALA A 71 0.95 -15.85 -3.26
C ALA A 71 2.41 -15.40 -3.09
N LEU A 72 2.73 -14.17 -3.50
CA LEU A 72 4.06 -13.57 -3.33
C LEU A 72 4.31 -13.00 -1.92
N GLY A 73 3.33 -13.05 -1.03
CA GLY A 73 3.46 -12.53 0.33
C GLY A 73 3.11 -11.04 0.48
N GLY A 74 2.52 -10.45 -0.55
CA GLY A 74 1.94 -9.11 -0.54
C GLY A 74 0.41 -9.17 -0.41
N ILE A 75 -0.28 -8.13 -0.89
CA ILE A 75 -1.75 -8.07 -0.95
C ILE A 75 -2.21 -7.16 -2.10
N ALA A 76 -3.38 -7.42 -2.68
CA ALA A 76 -4.03 -6.47 -3.58
C ALA A 76 -5.31 -5.90 -2.97
N ILE A 77 -5.60 -4.64 -3.30
CA ILE A 77 -6.85 -3.98 -2.92
C ILE A 77 -7.75 -3.93 -4.16
N VAL A 78 -8.86 -4.64 -4.16
CA VAL A 78 -9.81 -4.65 -5.29
C VAL A 78 -10.51 -3.29 -5.40
N HIS A 79 -10.49 -2.71 -6.60
CA HIS A 79 -11.11 -1.41 -6.88
C HIS A 79 -12.63 -1.40 -6.67
N CYS A 80 -13.22 -0.20 -6.52
CA CYS A 80 -14.67 -0.04 -6.32
C CYS A 80 -15.42 0.50 -7.56
N ASN A 81 -14.78 0.51 -8.74
CA ASN A 81 -15.37 0.95 -10.02
C ASN A 81 -16.29 -0.12 -10.64
N CYS A 82 -17.14 -0.73 -9.81
CA CYS A 82 -18.09 -1.77 -10.18
C CYS A 82 -19.20 -1.85 -9.12
N THR A 83 -20.24 -2.64 -9.37
CA THR A 83 -21.30 -2.86 -8.36
C THR A 83 -20.76 -3.61 -7.14
N SER A 84 -21.40 -3.45 -5.97
CA SER A 84 -20.96 -4.14 -4.75
C SER A 84 -20.98 -5.68 -4.89
N SER A 85 -21.97 -6.21 -5.61
CA SER A 85 -22.08 -7.63 -5.92
C SER A 85 -20.94 -8.13 -6.83
N GLN A 86 -20.59 -7.36 -7.87
CA GLN A 86 -19.44 -7.68 -8.73
C GLN A 86 -18.13 -7.65 -7.95
N GLN A 87 -17.90 -6.60 -7.14
CA GLN A 87 -16.71 -6.50 -6.30
C GLN A 87 -16.59 -7.71 -5.34
N ALA A 88 -17.69 -8.10 -4.70
CA ALA A 88 -17.75 -9.31 -3.87
C ALA A 88 -17.49 -10.59 -4.68
N SER A 89 -17.92 -10.66 -5.94
CA SER A 89 -17.60 -11.78 -6.83
C SER A 89 -16.12 -11.85 -7.19
N ILE A 90 -15.46 -10.71 -7.41
CA ILE A 90 -14.02 -10.63 -7.67
C ILE A 90 -13.23 -11.17 -6.47
N ILE A 91 -13.62 -10.78 -5.25
CA ILE A 91 -12.97 -11.26 -4.01
C ILE A 91 -13.13 -12.77 -3.85
N ARG A 92 -14.34 -13.30 -4.05
CA ARG A 92 -14.60 -14.74 -4.02
C ARG A 92 -13.80 -15.49 -5.08
N SER A 93 -13.70 -14.92 -6.29
CA SER A 93 -12.88 -15.48 -7.37
C SER A 93 -11.41 -15.54 -6.98
N ALA A 94 -10.85 -14.44 -6.46
CA ALA A 94 -9.47 -14.37 -5.99
C ALA A 94 -9.16 -15.44 -4.93
N LYS A 95 -10.03 -15.58 -3.93
CA LYS A 95 -9.90 -16.58 -2.87
C LYS A 95 -10.03 -18.02 -3.37
N SER A 96 -10.78 -18.25 -4.45
CA SER A 96 -10.95 -19.58 -5.05
C SER A 96 -9.77 -20.03 -5.94
N LEU A 97 -8.94 -19.09 -6.41
CA LEU A 97 -7.79 -19.41 -7.24
C LEU A 97 -6.75 -20.17 -6.41
N ARG A 98 -6.18 -21.25 -6.97
CA ARG A 98 -5.10 -22.00 -6.33
C ARG A 98 -3.78 -21.65 -6.99
N VAL A 99 -2.92 -20.97 -6.24
CA VAL A 99 -1.53 -20.71 -6.63
C VAL A 99 -0.62 -21.69 -5.87
N PRO A 100 0.42 -22.29 -6.49
CA PRO A 100 1.23 -23.34 -5.86
C PRO A 100 2.00 -22.94 -4.59
N VAL A 101 2.10 -21.64 -4.29
CA VAL A 101 2.90 -21.09 -3.19
C VAL A 101 2.00 -20.22 -2.32
N THR A 102 1.90 -20.53 -1.02
CA THR A 102 1.07 -19.79 -0.06
C THR A 102 1.91 -19.01 0.95
N GLU A 103 1.95 -17.68 0.81
CA GLU A 103 2.64 -16.78 1.74
C GLU A 103 1.66 -15.91 2.54
N SER A 104 0.88 -15.03 1.90
CA SER A 104 -0.11 -14.17 2.59
C SER A 104 -1.50 -14.83 2.64
N VAL A 105 -1.76 -15.53 3.74
CA VAL A 105 -3.07 -16.12 4.04
C VAL A 105 -3.77 -15.39 5.17
N GLY A 106 -5.10 -15.25 5.05
CA GLY A 106 -5.95 -14.72 6.10
C GLY A 106 -6.08 -15.68 7.28
N ALA A 107 -6.74 -15.22 8.35
CA ALA A 107 -7.05 -16.06 9.51
C ALA A 107 -7.95 -17.26 9.17
N ASP A 108 -8.65 -17.19 8.04
CA ASP A 108 -9.48 -18.24 7.44
C ASP A 108 -8.66 -19.30 6.67
N GLY A 109 -7.35 -19.09 6.48
CA GLY A 109 -6.49 -19.97 5.68
C GLY A 109 -6.64 -19.77 4.17
N GLU A 110 -7.38 -18.75 3.74
CA GLU A 110 -7.53 -18.39 2.33
C GLU A 110 -6.61 -17.21 1.97
N TRP A 111 -6.52 -16.85 0.69
CA TRP A 111 -5.74 -15.69 0.26
C TRP A 111 -6.19 -14.39 0.93
N MET A 112 -5.21 -13.60 1.35
CA MET A 112 -5.45 -12.23 1.80
C MET A 112 -5.87 -11.34 0.62
N VAL A 113 -7.07 -10.79 0.70
CA VAL A 113 -7.60 -9.86 -0.31
C VAL A 113 -8.17 -8.63 0.37
N GLY A 114 -7.76 -7.45 -0.10
CA GLY A 114 -8.32 -6.18 0.32
C GLY A 114 -9.37 -5.66 -0.65
N ALA A 115 -10.16 -4.68 -0.22
CA ALA A 115 -11.14 -4.02 -1.06
C ALA A 115 -11.19 -2.52 -0.77
N ALA A 116 -11.30 -1.71 -1.83
CA ALA A 116 -11.51 -0.29 -1.70
C ALA A 116 -13.00 0.02 -1.55
N ILE A 117 -13.29 1.07 -0.80
CA ILE A 117 -14.64 1.56 -0.58
C ILE A 117 -14.67 3.09 -0.48
N GLY A 118 -15.77 3.69 -0.94
CA GLY A 118 -16.03 5.10 -0.72
C GLY A 118 -16.49 5.40 0.70
N THR A 119 -16.81 6.67 0.95
CA THR A 119 -17.29 7.14 2.25
C THR A 119 -18.76 7.60 2.22
N ARG A 120 -19.54 7.19 1.20
CA ARG A 120 -20.96 7.54 1.09
C ARG A 120 -21.78 6.61 1.98
N GLU A 121 -22.96 7.07 2.41
CA GLU A 121 -23.85 6.21 3.22
C GLU A 121 -24.25 4.92 2.49
N SER A 122 -24.42 5.02 1.16
CA SER A 122 -24.67 3.86 0.29
C SER A 122 -23.56 2.82 0.30
N ASP A 123 -22.33 3.19 0.69
CA ASP A 123 -21.21 2.27 0.74
C ASP A 123 -21.30 1.32 1.95
N ARG A 124 -22.19 1.55 2.92
CA ARG A 124 -22.40 0.61 4.04
C ARG A 124 -22.88 -0.75 3.57
N GLU A 125 -23.83 -0.78 2.64
CA GLU A 125 -24.29 -2.04 2.02
C GLU A 125 -23.16 -2.72 1.25
N ARG A 126 -22.31 -1.94 0.57
CA ARG A 126 -21.12 -2.46 -0.10
C ARG A 126 -20.19 -3.12 0.91
N LEU A 127 -19.90 -2.49 2.04
CA LEU A 127 -19.07 -3.09 3.10
C LEU A 127 -19.62 -4.44 3.55
N GLU A 128 -20.93 -4.56 3.75
CA GLU A 128 -21.55 -5.84 4.13
C GLU A 128 -21.32 -6.93 3.08
N HIS A 129 -21.41 -6.62 1.78
CA HIS A 129 -21.12 -7.57 0.71
C HIS A 129 -19.64 -7.99 0.70
N LEU A 130 -18.72 -7.05 0.95
CA LEU A 130 -17.29 -7.34 0.98
C LEU A 130 -16.90 -8.22 2.18
N VAL A 131 -17.47 -7.95 3.36
CA VAL A 131 -17.25 -8.78 4.56
C VAL A 131 -17.80 -10.19 4.33
N LYS A 132 -19.01 -10.33 3.76
CA LYS A 132 -19.59 -11.64 3.41
C LYS A 132 -18.77 -12.39 2.35
N ALA A 133 -18.06 -11.68 1.49
CA ALA A 133 -17.14 -12.26 0.51
C ALA A 133 -15.77 -12.65 1.10
N GLY A 134 -15.50 -12.29 2.36
CA GLY A 134 -14.26 -12.62 3.06
C GLY A 134 -13.14 -11.58 2.91
N ALA A 135 -13.45 -10.32 2.56
CA ALA A 135 -12.41 -9.28 2.51
C ALA A 135 -11.65 -9.16 3.84
N ASN A 136 -10.31 -9.23 3.80
CA ASN A 136 -9.47 -9.16 4.99
C ASN A 136 -9.16 -7.71 5.40
N VAL A 137 -9.11 -6.81 4.42
CA VAL A 137 -8.75 -5.40 4.61
C VAL A 137 -9.68 -4.52 3.79
N VAL A 138 -10.13 -3.41 4.37
CA VAL A 138 -10.92 -2.41 3.65
C VAL A 138 -10.17 -1.08 3.65
N VAL A 139 -9.97 -0.51 2.46
CA VAL A 139 -9.31 0.78 2.27
C VAL A 139 -10.37 1.83 1.96
N LEU A 140 -10.51 2.80 2.86
CA LEU A 140 -11.37 3.96 2.67
C LEU A 140 -10.63 5.02 1.86
N ASP A 141 -11.16 5.40 0.71
CA ASP A 141 -10.63 6.53 -0.05
C ASP A 141 -11.15 7.85 0.54
N SER A 142 -10.43 8.39 1.53
CA SER A 142 -10.78 9.63 2.21
C SER A 142 -9.59 10.59 2.26
N SER A 143 -9.87 11.88 2.09
CA SER A 143 -8.86 12.94 1.96
C SER A 143 -8.35 13.52 3.29
N ARG A 144 -8.69 12.94 4.46
CA ARG A 144 -8.41 13.56 5.79
C ARG A 144 -7.79 12.59 6.80
N ALA A 145 -6.47 12.64 6.97
CA ALA A 145 -5.72 11.73 7.86
C ALA A 145 -5.94 11.91 9.38
N GLN A 146 -6.00 13.15 9.90
CA GLN A 146 -6.04 13.40 11.36
C GLN A 146 -7.33 12.90 12.03
N ASN A 147 -8.48 13.09 11.38
CA ASN A 147 -9.76 12.64 11.90
C ASN A 147 -9.87 11.10 11.91
N LEU A 148 -9.14 10.42 11.02
CA LEU A 148 -9.17 8.96 10.89
C LEU A 148 -8.41 8.28 12.04
N ILE A 149 -7.28 8.83 12.49
CA ILE A 149 -6.53 8.27 13.62
C ILE A 149 -7.37 8.33 14.90
N GLN A 150 -8.05 9.45 15.15
CA GLN A 150 -8.97 9.59 16.30
C GLN A 150 -10.20 8.67 16.17
N ALA A 151 -10.63 8.38 14.94
CA ALA A 151 -11.69 7.42 14.67
C ALA A 151 -11.25 5.95 14.84
N GLY A 152 -9.95 5.69 15.10
CA GLY A 152 -9.44 4.36 15.42
C GLY A 152 -9.04 3.52 14.21
N VAL A 153 -8.60 4.12 13.10
CA VAL A 153 -8.10 3.34 11.94
C VAL A 153 -6.84 2.52 12.29
N ASP A 154 -6.76 1.32 11.72
CA ASP A 154 -5.64 0.39 11.92
C ASP A 154 -4.44 0.66 11.01
N GLY A 155 -4.61 1.43 9.95
CA GLY A 155 -3.58 1.75 8.96
C GLY A 155 -3.88 3.07 8.26
N LEU A 156 -2.83 3.75 7.81
CA LEU A 156 -2.97 5.03 7.12
C LEU A 156 -2.40 4.93 5.69
N ARG A 157 -3.26 5.12 4.69
CA ARG A 157 -2.84 5.31 3.31
C ARG A 157 -2.45 6.77 3.09
N VAL A 158 -1.19 7.02 2.74
CA VAL A 158 -0.62 8.35 2.55
C VAL A 158 -0.08 8.47 1.14
N GLY A 159 -0.55 9.50 0.43
CA GLY A 159 -0.27 9.66 -0.98
C GLY A 159 -1.59 9.72 -1.73
N MET A 160 -2.15 10.92 -1.84
CA MET A 160 -3.22 11.19 -2.79
C MET A 160 -2.60 12.08 -3.86
N ARG A 161 -2.78 11.72 -5.14
CA ARG A 161 -2.40 12.53 -6.32
C ARG A 161 -0.95 12.41 -6.82
N SER A 162 -0.16 11.46 -6.33
CA SER A 162 1.22 11.13 -6.77
C SER A 162 1.31 10.03 -7.84
N GLY A 163 0.17 9.47 -8.28
CA GLY A 163 0.16 8.44 -9.34
C GLY A 163 0.50 9.03 -10.71
N SER A 164 1.14 8.25 -11.59
CA SER A 164 1.59 8.68 -12.93
C SER A 164 0.50 9.21 -13.86
N ILE A 165 -0.77 8.91 -13.57
CA ILE A 165 -1.94 9.33 -14.37
C ILE A 165 -2.61 10.59 -13.75
N CYS A 166 -2.21 11.02 -12.56
CA CYS A 166 -2.82 12.16 -11.89
C CYS A 166 -2.31 13.48 -12.49
N THR A 167 -3.20 14.29 -13.06
CA THR A 167 -2.88 15.58 -13.69
C THR A 167 -2.71 16.74 -12.68
N THR A 168 -2.80 16.46 -11.39
CA THR A 168 -2.72 17.47 -10.32
C THR A 168 -1.48 17.25 -9.46
N GLN A 169 -0.40 17.96 -9.82
CA GLN A 169 0.89 18.14 -9.12
C GLN A 169 1.87 16.95 -9.14
N GLU A 170 3.16 17.31 -9.15
CA GLU A 170 4.30 16.38 -9.09
C GLU A 170 4.32 15.60 -7.76
N VAL A 171 4.81 14.37 -7.87
CA VAL A 171 4.84 13.29 -6.89
C VAL A 171 5.56 13.69 -5.60
N CYS A 172 4.87 14.30 -4.64
CA CYS A 172 5.49 14.57 -3.33
C CYS A 172 5.60 13.27 -2.53
N ALA A 173 6.82 12.76 -2.35
CA ALA A 173 7.10 11.65 -1.43
C ALA A 173 6.79 12.06 0.01
N VAL A 174 6.90 13.35 0.32
CA VAL A 174 6.60 13.96 1.61
C VAL A 174 5.89 15.30 1.38
N GLY A 175 4.63 15.42 1.78
CA GLY A 175 3.90 16.70 1.80
C GLY A 175 4.02 17.38 3.16
N ARG A 176 4.43 18.65 3.18
CA ARG A 176 4.59 19.52 4.37
C ARG A 176 5.13 18.81 5.63
N GLY A 177 6.43 18.50 5.59
CA GLY A 177 7.29 18.62 6.78
C GLY A 177 7.42 17.42 7.71
N GLN A 178 7.05 16.19 7.33
CA GLN A 178 7.45 14.99 8.09
C GLN A 178 7.65 13.79 7.14
N PRO A 179 8.73 12.98 7.31
CA PRO A 179 8.79 11.63 6.74
C PRO A 179 7.52 10.82 7.07
N PHE A 180 7.30 9.65 6.46
CA PHE A 180 6.20 8.72 6.78
C PHE A 180 6.31 8.12 8.20
N THR A 181 6.59 8.94 9.20
CA THR A 181 6.74 8.55 10.59
C THR A 181 5.44 7.94 11.06
N ARG A 182 5.52 6.83 11.80
CA ARG A 182 4.36 6.18 12.43
C ARG A 182 3.63 7.20 13.30
N CYS A 183 2.59 7.83 12.75
CA CYS A 183 1.71 8.69 13.51
C CYS A 183 1.00 7.83 14.57
N HIS A 184 1.39 7.96 15.84
CA HIS A 184 0.77 7.24 16.96
C HIS A 184 0.78 5.71 16.82
N GLY A 185 1.85 5.15 16.24
CA GLY A 185 2.02 3.71 16.07
C GLY A 185 1.10 3.07 15.03
N VAL A 186 0.41 3.86 14.19
CA VAL A 186 -0.35 3.36 13.03
C VAL A 186 0.63 3.09 11.87
N PRO A 187 0.63 1.90 11.26
CA PRO A 187 1.38 1.62 10.03
C PRO A 187 0.96 2.53 8.87
N VAL A 188 1.92 2.88 8.00
CA VAL A 188 1.74 3.85 6.93
C VAL A 188 2.01 3.18 5.58
N ILE A 189 1.03 3.28 4.68
CA ILE A 189 1.11 2.80 3.30
C ILE A 189 1.46 3.99 2.42
N ALA A 190 2.66 4.01 1.85
CA ALA A 190 3.05 5.04 0.88
C ALA A 190 2.45 4.71 -0.49
N ASP A 191 1.58 5.56 -0.99
CA ASP A 191 0.84 5.35 -2.23
C ASP A 191 1.20 6.37 -3.31
N GLY A 192 1.49 5.87 -4.51
CA GLY A 192 1.82 6.67 -5.68
C GLY A 192 3.28 7.15 -5.75
N GLY A 193 3.74 7.46 -6.96
CA GLY A 193 5.10 7.91 -7.23
C GLY A 193 6.16 6.84 -7.40
N ILE A 194 5.78 5.57 -7.28
CA ILE A 194 6.69 4.45 -7.39
C ILE A 194 6.85 4.08 -8.86
N SER A 195 8.02 4.38 -9.42
CA SER A 195 8.36 4.09 -10.83
C SER A 195 9.45 3.02 -10.96
N ASN A 196 10.20 2.76 -9.91
CA ASN A 196 11.28 1.78 -9.87
C ASN A 196 11.45 1.24 -8.44
N SER A 197 12.23 0.16 -8.29
CA SER A 197 12.54 -0.44 -6.98
C SER A 197 13.27 0.50 -6.03
N GLY A 198 14.05 1.45 -6.55
CA GLY A 198 14.68 2.50 -5.76
C GLY A 198 13.65 3.35 -5.01
N HIS A 199 12.53 3.71 -5.64
CA HIS A 199 11.47 4.49 -4.98
C HIS A 199 10.81 3.70 -3.85
N ILE A 200 10.66 2.37 -4.03
CA ILE A 200 10.15 1.48 -2.98
C ILE A 200 11.08 1.55 -1.76
N VAL A 201 12.38 1.34 -1.98
CA VAL A 201 13.38 1.42 -0.90
C VAL A 201 13.34 2.79 -0.23
N LYS A 202 13.29 3.87 -1.01
CA LYS A 202 13.25 5.22 -0.46
C LYS A 202 12.00 5.45 0.39
N ALA A 203 10.82 5.02 -0.04
CA ALA A 203 9.58 5.14 0.74
C ALA A 203 9.67 4.40 2.09
N LEU A 204 10.20 3.17 2.09
CA LEU A 204 10.38 2.36 3.30
C LEU A 204 11.38 3.00 4.26
N VAL A 205 12.52 3.47 3.76
CA VAL A 205 13.54 4.19 4.57
C VAL A 205 12.97 5.48 5.16
N LEU A 206 12.07 6.16 4.44
CA LEU A 206 11.37 7.35 4.92
C LEU A 206 10.26 7.04 5.92
N GLY A 207 10.05 5.78 6.32
CA GLY A 207 9.18 5.38 7.43
C GLY A 207 7.90 4.65 7.03
N ALA A 208 7.63 4.50 5.74
CA ALA A 208 6.48 3.70 5.29
C ALA A 208 6.69 2.24 5.69
N THR A 209 5.61 1.56 6.11
CA THR A 209 5.65 0.13 6.42
C THR A 209 5.38 -0.72 5.19
N THR A 210 4.61 -0.19 4.24
CA THR A 210 4.30 -0.83 2.96
C THR A 210 4.21 0.23 1.87
N VAL A 211 4.41 -0.17 0.63
CA VAL A 211 4.18 0.67 -0.55
C VAL A 211 3.01 0.15 -1.36
N MET A 212 2.17 1.08 -1.83
CA MET A 212 1.06 0.81 -2.73
C MET A 212 1.42 1.24 -4.15
N MET A 213 1.27 0.31 -5.08
CA MET A 213 1.79 0.39 -6.45
C MET A 213 0.67 0.19 -7.47
N GLY A 214 0.46 1.21 -8.31
CA GLY A 214 -0.49 1.19 -9.41
C GLY A 214 0.23 0.93 -10.74
N SER A 215 0.73 1.99 -11.38
CA SER A 215 1.39 1.92 -12.69
C SER A 215 2.58 0.97 -12.76
N PHE A 216 3.25 0.72 -11.63
CA PHE A 216 4.35 -0.25 -11.56
C PHE A 216 3.89 -1.71 -11.80
N LEU A 217 2.63 -2.02 -11.47
CA LEU A 217 2.02 -3.34 -11.66
C LEU A 217 1.05 -3.40 -12.85
N ALA A 218 0.66 -2.25 -13.39
CA ALA A 218 -0.19 -2.15 -14.56
C ALA A 218 0.50 -2.79 -15.79
N GLY A 219 -0.27 -3.50 -16.62
CA GLY A 219 0.24 -4.17 -17.82
C GLY A 219 0.99 -5.48 -17.56
N SER A 220 1.04 -5.95 -16.31
CA SER A 220 1.41 -7.33 -15.99
C SER A 220 0.38 -8.32 -16.54
N THR A 221 0.75 -9.60 -16.61
CA THR A 221 -0.13 -10.68 -17.08
C THR A 221 -1.36 -10.89 -16.19
N GLU A 222 -1.28 -10.48 -14.93
CA GLU A 222 -2.30 -10.63 -13.91
C GLU A 222 -3.23 -9.41 -13.80
N ALA A 223 -2.82 -8.28 -14.38
CA ALA A 223 -3.65 -7.08 -14.46
C ALA A 223 -4.81 -7.29 -15.47
N PRO A 224 -5.99 -6.70 -15.24
CA PRO A 224 -7.14 -6.78 -16.15
C PRO A 224 -6.91 -6.23 -17.56
#